data_AF-A0A6C0J9K3-F1
#
_entry.id   AF-A0A6C0J9K3-F1
#
_cell.length_a   1.000
_cell.length_b   1.000
_cell.length_c   1.000
_cell.angle_alpha   90.00
_cell.angle_beta   90.00
_cell.angle_gamma   90.00
#
_symmetry.space_group_name_H-M   'P 1'
#
loop_
_entity.id
_entity.type
_entity.pdbx_description
1 polymer ?
#
loop_
_entity_poly.entity_id
_entity_poly.type
_entity_poly.pdbx_seq_one_letter_code
_entity_poly.pdbx_strand_id
1 'polypeptide(L)'
;MSETTFNLEYFLSIFLALAAGYSVHRMAPSANSIVKFFVIPLIVAYASLTLFNMVLPKLNKYGDLVGNYVEINALSSINSMNYLQVFPPILAVFLIFMVLIYNKNI
;
A
#
# COMPACT_ATOMS: atom_id res chain seq x y z
N MET A 1 -20.27 -12.33 -3.06
CA MET A 1 -19.22 -11.44 -2.50
C MET A 1 -18.32 -11.08 -3.67
N SER A 2 -18.24 -9.80 -4.03
CA SER A 2 -17.37 -9.34 -5.13
C SER A 2 -15.94 -9.40 -4.63
N GLU A 3 -15.18 -10.41 -5.04
CA GLU A 3 -13.74 -10.44 -4.78
C GLU A 3 -13.13 -9.22 -5.47
N THR A 4 -12.61 -8.28 -4.69
CA THR A 4 -11.82 -7.16 -5.20
C THR A 4 -10.47 -7.72 -5.63
N THR A 5 -10.43 -8.33 -6.82
CA THR A 5 -9.18 -8.76 -7.46
C THR A 5 -8.27 -7.55 -7.57
N PHE A 6 -7.16 -7.59 -6.84
CA PHE A 6 -6.17 -6.53 -6.81
C PHE A 6 -5.61 -6.33 -8.23
N ASN A 7 -5.99 -5.23 -8.88
CA ASN A 7 -5.55 -4.92 -10.23
C ASN A 7 -4.27 -4.08 -10.16
N LEU A 8 -3.13 -4.72 -10.48
CA LEU A 8 -1.81 -4.11 -10.46
C LEU A 8 -1.67 -2.92 -11.42
N GLU A 9 -2.37 -2.95 -12.56
CA GLU A 9 -2.37 -1.87 -13.56
C GLU A 9 -2.98 -0.61 -12.95
N TYR A 10 -4.09 -0.77 -12.21
CA TYR A 10 -4.75 0.34 -11.51
C TYR A 10 -3.88 0.92 -10.40
N PHE A 11 -3.21 0.07 -9.63
CA PHE A 11 -2.26 0.51 -8.60
C PHE A 11 -1.10 1.33 -9.21
N LEU A 12 -0.48 0.82 -10.28
CA LEU A 12 0.62 1.49 -10.97
C LEU A 12 0.18 2.82 -11.60
N SER A 13 -1.02 2.88 -12.17
CA SER A 13 -1.59 4.11 -12.73
C SER A 13 -1.80 5.18 -11.67
N ILE A 14 -2.31 4.83 -10.49
CA ILE A 14 -2.46 5.76 -9.37
C ILE A 14 -1.10 6.22 -8.85
N PHE A 15 -0.14 5.30 -8.73
CA PHE A 15 1.21 5.63 -8.29
C PHE A 15 1.88 6.66 -9.23
N LEU A 16 1.79 6.43 -10.54
CA LEU A 16 2.31 7.37 -11.53
C LEU A 16 1.58 8.72 -11.51
N ALA A 17 0.26 8.72 -11.31
CA ALA A 17 -0.52 9.94 -11.20
C ALA A 17 -0.08 10.81 -10.00
N LEU A 18 0.16 10.18 -8.84
CA LEU A 18 0.67 10.86 -7.64
C LEU A 18 2.09 11.38 -7.84
N ALA A 19 2.96 10.59 -8.46
CA ALA A 19 4.32 11.01 -8.80
C ALA A 19 4.33 12.21 -9.75
N ALA A 20 3.43 12.23 -10.74
CA ALA A 20 3.26 13.35 -11.66
C ALA A 20 2.76 14.61 -10.94
N GLY A 21 1.75 14.49 -10.08
CA GLY A 21 1.25 15.61 -9.27
C GLY A 21 2.34 16.23 -8.39
N TYR A 22 3.14 15.40 -7.72
CA TYR A 22 4.29 15.85 -6.92
C TYR A 22 5.35 16.55 -7.78
N SER A 23 5.68 15.97 -8.93
CA SER A 23 6.68 16.51 -9.87
C SER A 23 6.26 17.89 -10.39
N VAL A 24 4.99 18.06 -10.77
CA VAL A 24 4.48 19.34 -11.26
C VAL A 24 4.43 20.38 -10.15
N HIS A 25 4.09 20.00 -8.92
CA HIS A 25 4.15 20.91 -7.78
C HIS A 25 5.57 21.45 -7.55
N ARG A 26 6.59 20.60 -7.69
CA ARG A 26 8.00 20.98 -7.52
C ARG A 26 8.55 21.80 -8.69
N MET A 27 8.15 21.50 -9.92
CA MET A 27 8.68 22.15 -11.13
C MET A 27 7.92 23.43 -11.51
N ALA A 28 6.62 23.51 -11.24
CA ALA A 28 5.76 24.64 -11.59
C ALA A 28 4.91 25.10 -10.38
N PRO A 29 5.53 25.62 -9.31
CA PRO A 29 4.83 26.00 -8.09
C PRO A 29 3.83 27.15 -8.29
N SER A 30 3.97 27.96 -9.34
CA SER A 30 3.06 29.07 -9.69
C SER A 30 1.84 28.67 -10.54
N ALA A 31 1.78 27.44 -11.07
CA ALA A 31 0.62 26.97 -11.85
C ALA A 31 -0.66 26.91 -11.00
N ASN A 32 -1.83 26.87 -11.64
CA ASN A 32 -3.11 26.74 -10.95
C ASN A 32 -3.18 25.39 -10.18
N SER A 33 -3.55 25.45 -8.89
CA SER A 33 -3.66 24.28 -8.01
C SER A 33 -4.60 23.20 -8.55
N ILE A 34 -5.70 23.58 -9.22
CA ILE A 34 -6.64 22.63 -9.83
C ILE A 34 -5.96 21.85 -10.96
N VAL A 35 -5.16 22.52 -11.79
CA VAL A 35 -4.47 21.87 -12.90
C VAL A 35 -3.40 20.90 -12.38
N LYS A 36 -2.69 21.29 -11.32
CA LYS A 36 -1.61 20.49 -10.72
C LYS A 36 -2.07 19.23 -10.01
N PHE A 37 -3.15 19.32 -9.23
CA PHE A 37 -3.57 18.21 -8.37
C PHE A 37 -4.73 17.40 -8.93
N PHE A 38 -5.48 17.94 -9.90
CA PHE A 38 -6.60 17.26 -10.53
C PHE A 38 -6.32 16.93 -11.98
N VAL A 39 -6.13 17.94 -12.84
CA VAL A 39 -6.11 17.73 -14.30
C VAL A 39 -4.92 16.86 -14.74
N ILE A 40 -3.70 17.19 -14.31
CA ILE A 40 -2.51 16.47 -14.73
C ILE A 40 -2.48 15.03 -14.18
N PRO A 41 -2.71 14.78 -12.87
CA PRO A 41 -2.75 13.41 -12.36
C PRO A 41 -3.82 12.55 -13.03
N LEU A 42 -4.99 13.11 -13.34
CA LEU A 42 -6.07 12.36 -14.01
C LEU A 42 -5.69 11.95 -15.43
N ILE A 43 -5.07 12.85 -16.20
CA ILE A 43 -4.57 12.56 -17.54
C ILE A 43 -3.48 11.48 -17.48
N VAL A 44 -2.57 11.58 -16.53
CA VAL A 44 -1.49 10.60 -16.34
C VAL A 44 -2.04 9.23 -15.94
N ALA A 45 -3.04 9.18 -15.05
CA ALA A 45 -3.71 7.94 -14.67
C ALA A 45 -4.37 7.27 -15.89
N TYR A 46 -5.11 8.03 -16.69
CA TYR A 46 -5.77 7.50 -17.89
C TYR A 46 -4.79 7.03 -18.96
N ALA A 47 -3.76 7.84 -19.25
CA ALA A 47 -2.74 7.51 -20.23
C ALA A 47 -1.96 6.26 -19.79
N SER A 48 -1.52 6.19 -18.53
CA SER A 48 -0.81 5.02 -18.00
C SER A 48 -1.68 3.76 -18.03
N LEU A 49 -2.96 3.86 -17.65
CA LEU A 49 -3.87 2.72 -17.68
C LEU A 49 -4.06 2.19 -19.10
N THR A 50 -4.24 3.10 -20.06
CA THR A 50 -4.36 2.75 -21.49
C THR A 50 -3.09 2.08 -22.00
N LEU A 51 -1.93 2.60 -21.60
CA LEU A 51 -0.63 2.07 -21.99
C LEU A 51 -0.36 0.70 -21.38
N PHE A 52 -0.73 0.48 -20.12
CA PHE A 52 -0.62 -0.83 -19.47
C PHE A 52 -1.57 -1.86 -20.08
N ASN A 53 -2.81 -1.48 -20.37
CA ASN A 53 -3.77 -2.35 -21.06
C ASN A 53 -3.30 -2.72 -22.48
N MET A 54 -2.61 -1.82 -23.18
CA MET A 54 -2.15 -2.04 -24.55
C MET A 54 -0.85 -2.84 -24.62
N VAL A 55 0.13 -2.52 -23.76
CA VAL A 55 1.49 -3.10 -23.82
C VAL A 55 1.59 -4.39 -23.00
N LEU A 56 0.80 -4.53 -21.94
CA LEU A 56 0.92 -5.61 -20.97
C LEU A 56 -0.45 -6.20 -20.58
N PRO A 57 -1.19 -6.82 -21.53
CA PRO A 57 -2.52 -7.41 -21.26
C PRO A 57 -2.51 -8.59 -20.26
N LYS A 58 -1.35 -8.97 -19.72
CA LYS A 58 -1.16 -10.04 -18.72
C LYS A 58 -0.64 -9.53 -17.38
N LEU A 59 -0.48 -8.21 -17.17
CA LEU A 59 -0.02 -7.66 -15.88
C LEU A 59 -0.93 -8.09 -14.72
N ASN A 60 -2.23 -8.19 -14.96
CA ASN A 60 -3.18 -8.72 -13.97
C ASN A 60 -2.82 -10.15 -13.51
N LYS A 61 -2.34 -11.04 -14.40
CA LYS A 61 -1.90 -12.39 -14.00
C LYS A 61 -0.63 -12.37 -13.13
N TYR A 62 0.28 -11.43 -13.36
CA TYR A 62 1.47 -11.28 -12.52
C TYR A 62 1.13 -10.60 -11.19
N GLY A 63 0.21 -9.63 -11.20
CA GLY A 63 -0.35 -9.00 -10.00
C GLY A 63 -1.05 -9.99 -9.10
N ASP A 64 -1.87 -10.88 -9.67
CA ASP A 64 -2.54 -11.96 -8.94
C ASP A 64 -1.54 -12.94 -8.33
N LEU A 65 -0.46 -13.30 -9.06
CA LEU A 65 0.59 -14.17 -8.53
C LEU A 65 1.37 -13.54 -7.37
N VAL A 66 1.70 -12.24 -7.47
CA VAL A 66 2.38 -11.50 -6.40
C VAL A 66 1.44 -11.27 -5.22
N GLY A 67 0.17 -10.91 -5.48
CA GLY A 67 -0.87 -10.76 -4.47
C GLY A 67 -1.08 -12.04 -3.67
N ASN A 68 -1.24 -13.17 -4.36
CA ASN A 68 -1.34 -14.49 -3.73
C ASN A 68 -0.09 -14.84 -2.92
N TYR A 69 1.11 -14.50 -3.39
CA TYR A 69 2.34 -14.74 -2.63
C TYR A 69 2.39 -13.91 -1.34
N VAL A 70 2.02 -12.63 -1.38
CA VAL A 70 1.97 -11.77 -0.18
C VAL A 70 0.89 -12.24 0.78
N GLU A 71 -0.29 -12.59 0.27
CA GLU A 71 -1.40 -13.10 1.07
C GLU A 71 -1.03 -14.42 1.77
N ILE A 72 -0.44 -15.37 1.04
CA ILE A 72 0.01 -16.65 1.62
C ILE A 72 1.07 -16.42 2.70
N ASN A 73 2.03 -15.51 2.50
CA ASN A 73 3.04 -15.21 3.51
C ASN A 73 2.48 -14.46 4.72
N ALA A 74 1.50 -13.57 4.51
CA ALA A 74 0.81 -12.86 5.58
C ALA A 74 -0.04 -13.83 6.42
N LEU A 75 -0.82 -14.70 5.77
CA LEU A 75 -1.62 -15.74 6.44
C LEU A 75 -0.74 -16.78 7.13
N SER A 76 0.39 -17.18 6.52
CA SER A 76 1.37 -18.07 7.14
C SER A 76 2.08 -17.42 8.34
N SER A 77 2.30 -16.11 8.31
CA SER A 77 2.84 -15.35 9.45
C SER A 77 1.80 -15.19 10.57
N ILE A 78 0.53 -14.95 10.24
CA ILE A 78 -0.55 -14.92 11.24
C ILE A 78 -0.74 -16.31 11.86
N ASN A 79 -0.63 -17.38 11.08
CA ASN A 79 -0.74 -18.74 11.59
C ASN A 79 0.49 -19.16 12.42
N SER A 80 1.68 -18.59 12.19
CA SER A 80 2.84 -18.78 13.07
C SER A 80 2.80 -17.88 14.32
N MET A 81 2.02 -16.79 14.29
CA MET A 81 1.67 -15.99 15.47
C MET A 81 0.66 -16.66 16.41
N ASN A 82 0.14 -17.87 16.11
CA ASN A 82 -0.57 -18.69 17.10
C ASN A 82 0.30 -18.96 18.36
N TYR A 83 1.64 -18.90 18.25
CA TYR A 83 2.52 -18.94 19.42
C TYR A 83 2.40 -17.72 20.34
N LEU A 84 2.03 -16.54 19.80
CA LEU A 84 1.76 -15.35 20.61
C LEU A 84 0.38 -15.41 21.26
N GLN A 85 -0.57 -16.15 20.68
CA GLN A 85 -1.88 -16.40 21.30
C GLN A 85 -1.81 -17.41 22.46
N VAL A 86 -0.78 -18.27 22.50
CA VAL A 86 -0.63 -19.31 23.54
C VAL A 86 0.03 -18.82 24.83
N PHE A 87 0.68 -17.64 24.87
CA PHE A 87 1.27 -17.10 26.10
C PHE A 87 0.76 -15.71 26.53
N PRO A 88 -0.54 -15.55 26.83
CA PRO A 88 -1.08 -14.36 27.50
C PRO A 88 -0.31 -13.90 28.76
N PRO A 89 0.20 -14.79 29.62
CA PRO A 89 0.89 -14.36 30.84
C PRO A 89 2.20 -13.63 30.59
N ILE A 90 3.00 -14.07 29.61
CA ILE A 90 4.32 -13.47 29.34
C ILE A 90 4.15 -12.06 28.74
N LEU A 91 3.18 -11.89 27.85
CA LEU A 91 2.86 -10.58 27.27
C LEU A 91 2.33 -9.60 28.33
N ALA A 92 1.51 -10.09 29.27
CA ALA A 92 1.05 -9.30 30.40
C ALA A 92 2.22 -8.85 31.31
N VAL A 93 3.15 -9.75 31.63
CA VAL A 93 4.35 -9.41 32.42
C VAL A 93 5.23 -8.40 31.68
N PHE A 94 5.44 -8.58 30.37
CA PHE A 94 6.21 -7.66 29.54
C PHE A 94 5.60 -6.25 29.49
N LEU A 95 4.27 -6.15 29.36
CA LEU A 95 3.56 -4.86 29.41
C LEU A 95 3.70 -4.17 30.77
N ILE A 96 3.63 -4.91 31.88
CA ILE A 96 3.85 -4.37 33.23
C ILE A 96 5.27 -3.81 33.36
N PHE A 97 6.29 -4.54 32.89
CA PHE A 97 7.67 -4.05 32.89
C PHE A 97 7.85 -2.80 32.02
N MET A 98 7.26 -2.76 30.82
CA MET A 98 7.27 -1.58 29.93
C MET A 98 6.66 -0.36 30.63
N VAL A 99 5.50 -0.52 31.27
CA VAL A 99 4.82 0.56 31.97
C VAL A 99 5.64 1.06 33.17
N LEU A 100 6.26 0.15 33.93
CA LEU A 100 7.12 0.52 35.06
C LEU A 100 8.40 1.25 34.63
N ILE A 101 9.02 0.83 33.52
CA ILE A 101 10.24 1.48 33.01
C ILE A 101 9.93 2.84 32.36
N TYR A 102 8.80 2.96 31.67
CA TYR A 102 8.42 4.19 30.99
C TYR A 102 7.85 5.24 31.96
N ASN A 103 7.15 4.79 33.00
CA ASN A 103 6.70 5.65 34.09
C ASN A 103 7.84 5.84 35.08
N LYS A 104 8.75 6.74 34.71
CA LYS A 104 10.02 7.13 35.35
C LYS A 104 9.86 7.65 36.80
N ASN A 105 9.24 6.86 37.66
CA ASN A 105 8.94 7.15 39.07
C ASN A 105 9.17 5.95 40.00
N ILE A 106 10.08 5.06 39.60
CA ILE A 106 10.99 4.34 40.50
C ILE A 106 12.41 4.53 39.93
#